data_AF-A0A355Q842-F1
#
_entry.id   AF-A0A355Q842-F1
#
_cell.length_a   1.000
_cell.length_b   1.000
_cell.length_c   1.000
_cell.angle_alpha   90.00
_cell.angle_beta   90.00
_cell.angle_gamma   90.00
#
_symmetry.space_group_name_H-M   'P 1'
#
loop_
_entity.id
_entity.type
_entity.pdbx_description
1 polymer ?
#
loop_
_entity_poly.entity_id
_entity_poly.type
_entity_poly.pdbx_seq_one_letter_code
_entity_poly.pdbx_strand_id
1 'polypeptide(L)'
;KDIGERFGSMDISLIPIGAYAPRWFMQDMHVNPDEAVQIHQDVQSRFSVGMHWGTFLNLTDEPLLEPSQRLKEVLTEKKLSPESFITVKHGQTLRL
;
A
#
# COMPACT_ATOMS: atom_id res chain seq x y z
N LYS A 1 5.65 -12.71 3.67
CA LYS A 1 5.37 -14.08 3.16
C LYS A 1 4.86 -15.06 4.22
N ASP A 2 5.59 -15.30 5.31
CA ASP A 2 5.26 -16.33 6.34
C ASP A 2 3.83 -16.22 6.89
N ILE A 3 3.32 -14.99 7.04
CA ILE A 3 1.93 -14.73 7.46
C ILE A 3 0.92 -15.35 6.48
N GLY A 4 1.11 -15.12 5.17
CA GLY A 4 0.24 -15.70 4.14
C GLY A 4 0.36 -17.22 4.07
N GLU A 5 1.59 -17.76 4.22
CA GLU A 5 1.80 -19.21 4.24
C GLU A 5 1.15 -19.88 5.46
N ARG A 6 1.15 -19.22 6.62
CA ARG A 6 0.61 -19.77 7.87
C ARG A 6 -0.91 -19.68 7.98
N PHE A 7 -1.50 -18.57 7.55
CA PHE A 7 -2.92 -18.29 7.76
C PHE A 7 -3.75 -18.39 6.48
N GLY A 8 -3.10 -18.53 5.31
CA GLY A 8 -3.75 -18.52 4.01
C GLY A 8 -4.12 -17.11 3.55
N SER A 9 -5.04 -17.03 2.59
CA SER A 9 -5.45 -15.78 1.97
C SER A 9 -6.22 -14.87 2.92
N MET A 10 -5.76 -13.62 3.05
CA MET A 10 -6.49 -12.58 3.78
C MET A 10 -7.63 -12.03 2.95
N ASP A 11 -8.84 -11.95 3.49
CA ASP A 11 -9.95 -11.29 2.78
C ASP A 11 -9.68 -9.79 2.60
N ILE A 12 -9.11 -9.13 3.64
CA ILE A 12 -8.73 -7.72 3.62
C ILE A 12 -7.38 -7.49 4.31
N SER A 13 -6.55 -6.62 3.73
CA SER A 13 -5.34 -6.10 4.37
C SER A 13 -5.31 -4.56 4.33
N LEU A 14 -4.90 -3.93 5.42
CA LEU A 14 -4.63 -2.50 5.48
C LEU A 14 -3.11 -2.31 5.45
N ILE A 15 -2.59 -1.71 4.39
CA ILE A 15 -1.14 -1.67 4.13
C ILE A 15 -0.70 -0.21 3.97
N PRO A 16 0.32 0.25 4.71
CA PRO A 16 0.85 1.61 4.56
C PRO A 16 1.51 1.79 3.19
N ILE A 17 1.37 2.97 2.59
CA ILE A 17 1.98 3.28 1.28
C ILE A 17 2.74 4.61 1.26
N GLY A 18 2.74 5.37 2.35
CA GLY A 18 3.43 6.66 2.49
C GLY A 18 4.50 6.65 3.58
N ALA A 19 5.08 7.82 3.85
CA ALA A 19 6.19 8.03 4.77
C ALA A 19 7.47 7.26 4.37
N TYR A 20 7.77 7.17 3.08
CA TYR A 20 8.84 6.30 2.58
C TYR A 20 10.06 7.02 2.03
N ALA A 21 10.06 8.35 1.89
CA ALA A 21 11.21 9.10 1.38
C ALA A 21 11.93 9.92 2.47
N PRO A 22 13.26 10.07 2.39
CA PRO A 22 14.15 9.50 1.38
C PRO A 22 14.47 8.02 1.66
N ARG A 23 14.61 7.19 0.61
CA ARG A 23 14.75 5.72 0.77
C ARG A 23 15.95 5.31 1.61
N TRP A 24 17.09 6.00 1.48
CA TRP A 24 18.30 5.66 2.24
C TRP A 24 18.11 5.72 3.76
N PHE A 25 17.15 6.51 4.25
CA PHE A 25 16.83 6.66 5.66
C PHE A 25 15.58 5.88 6.07
N MET A 26 14.55 5.90 5.23
CA MET A 26 13.23 5.38 5.60
C MET A 26 13.04 3.89 5.32
N GLN A 27 13.84 3.27 4.44
CA GLN A 27 13.60 1.90 3.95
C GLN A 27 13.55 0.83 5.05
N ASP A 28 14.31 1.00 6.14
CA ASP A 28 14.35 0.02 7.23
C ASP A 28 13.08 0.04 8.10
N MET A 29 12.29 1.11 8.02
CA MET A 29 11.11 1.33 8.86
C MET A 29 9.81 1.43 8.07
N HIS A 30 9.87 1.89 6.83
CA HIS A 30 8.70 2.21 6.02
C HIS A 30 8.79 1.62 4.63
N VAL A 31 7.70 0.96 4.24
CA VAL A 31 7.53 0.45 2.89
C VAL A 31 7.09 1.54 1.94
N ASN A 32 7.60 1.50 0.71
CA ASN A 32 7.07 2.29 -0.39
C ASN A 32 5.87 1.56 -1.07
N PRO A 33 5.18 2.18 -2.05
CA PRO A 33 4.06 1.53 -2.73
C PRO A 33 4.44 0.23 -3.45
N ASP A 34 5.66 0.13 -3.99
CA ASP A 34 6.18 -1.08 -4.64
C ASP A 34 6.26 -2.27 -3.66
N GLU A 35 6.84 -2.02 -2.49
CA GLU A 35 6.95 -2.97 -1.38
C GLU A 35 5.58 -3.28 -0.76
N ALA A 36 4.68 -2.30 -0.70
CA ALA A 36 3.31 -2.52 -0.25
C ALA A 36 2.54 -3.47 -1.16
N VAL A 37 2.70 -3.36 -2.48
CA VAL A 37 2.13 -4.33 -3.43
C VAL A 37 2.79 -5.71 -3.27
N GLN A 38 4.09 -5.76 -2.96
CA GLN A 38 4.73 -7.03 -2.62
C GLN A 38 4.11 -7.66 -1.36
N ILE A 39 3.85 -6.87 -0.31
CA ILE A 39 3.17 -7.34 0.91
C ILE A 39 1.78 -7.90 0.57
N HIS A 40 0.99 -7.19 -0.24
CA HIS A 40 -0.32 -7.65 -0.70
C HIS A 40 -0.26 -9.07 -1.31
N GLN A 41 0.73 -9.32 -2.17
CA GLN A 41 0.95 -10.64 -2.78
C GLN A 41 1.44 -11.67 -1.75
N ASP A 42 2.39 -11.29 -0.91
CA ASP A 42 3.04 -12.13 0.10
C ASP A 42 2.07 -12.67 1.16
N VAL A 43 1.06 -11.88 1.53
CA VAL A 43 0.01 -12.28 2.47
C VAL A 43 -1.22 -12.85 1.77
N GLN A 44 -1.13 -13.06 0.45
CA GLN A 44 -2.22 -13.61 -0.38
C GLN A 44 -3.53 -12.83 -0.19
N SER A 45 -3.44 -11.51 -0.10
CA SER A 45 -4.60 -10.66 0.17
C SER A 45 -5.53 -10.64 -1.04
N ARG A 46 -6.82 -10.87 -0.83
CA ARG A 46 -7.86 -10.73 -1.87
C ARG A 46 -8.14 -9.28 -2.18
N PHE A 47 -8.19 -8.44 -1.15
CA PHE A 47 -8.39 -7.00 -1.25
C PHE A 47 -7.49 -6.25 -0.28
N SER A 48 -7.00 -5.07 -0.66
CA SER A 48 -6.20 -4.22 0.22
C SER A 48 -6.59 -2.75 0.13
N VAL A 49 -6.43 -2.04 1.24
CA VAL A 49 -6.63 -0.59 1.32
C VAL A 49 -5.34 0.09 1.75
N GLY A 50 -4.89 1.02 0.91
CA GLY A 50 -3.69 1.82 1.13
C GLY A 50 -3.94 2.85 2.22
N MET A 51 -3.17 2.77 3.30
CA MET A 51 -3.23 3.69 4.44
C MET A 51 -1.91 4.45 4.63
N HIS A 52 -1.85 5.30 5.67
CA HIS A 52 -0.64 6.04 6.02
C HIS A 52 -0.11 6.97 4.90
N TRP A 53 -1.00 7.63 4.17
CA TRP A 53 -0.67 8.59 3.12
C TRP A 53 -1.67 9.76 3.11
N GLY A 54 -1.33 10.84 2.41
CA GLY A 54 -2.29 11.91 2.08
C GLY A 54 -2.87 12.69 3.26
N THR A 55 -2.29 12.59 4.47
CA THR A 55 -2.89 13.13 5.70
C THR A 55 -2.00 14.17 6.39
N PHE A 56 -0.73 13.85 6.66
CA PHE A 56 0.21 14.76 7.32
C PHE A 56 1.12 15.44 6.30
N LEU A 57 1.10 16.77 6.27
CA LEU A 57 1.98 17.57 5.43
C LEU A 57 3.41 17.54 5.97
N ASN A 58 4.39 17.37 5.08
CA ASN A 58 5.83 17.39 5.38
C ASN A 58 6.25 16.37 6.46
N LEU A 59 5.60 15.20 6.49
CA LEU A 59 6.05 14.09 7.34
C LEU A 59 7.38 13.50 6.84
N THR A 60 7.55 13.49 5.53
CA THR A 60 8.68 12.91 4.78
C THR A 60 8.84 13.64 3.44
N ASP A 61 9.87 13.26 2.68
CA ASP A 61 10.29 13.99 1.48
C ASP A 61 9.44 13.71 0.23
N GLU A 62 8.55 12.70 0.24
CA GLU A 62 7.70 12.43 -0.92
C GLU A 62 6.54 13.42 -1.05
N PRO A 63 6.11 13.76 -2.27
CA PRO A 63 4.91 14.56 -2.47
C PRO A 63 3.67 13.87 -1.88
N LEU A 64 2.83 14.65 -1.19
CA LEU A 64 1.68 14.17 -0.41
C LEU A 64 0.76 13.18 -1.16
N LEU A 65 0.56 13.40 -2.47
CA LEU A 65 -0.35 12.62 -3.32
C LEU A 65 0.35 11.57 -4.18
N GLU A 66 1.69 11.56 -4.20
CA GLU A 66 2.48 10.59 -4.97
C GLU A 66 2.19 9.13 -4.55
N PRO A 67 2.05 8.77 -3.26
CA PRO A 67 1.80 7.39 -2.86
C PRO A 67 0.63 6.70 -3.58
N SER A 68 -0.51 7.39 -3.73
CA SER A 68 -1.69 6.84 -4.42
C SER A 68 -1.49 6.73 -5.93
N GLN A 69 -0.68 7.62 -6.51
CA GLN A 69 -0.34 7.57 -7.94
C GLN A 69 0.60 6.40 -8.21
N ARG A 70 1.70 6.31 -7.46
CA ARG A 70 2.67 5.22 -7.58
C ARG A 70 2.05 3.86 -7.33
N LEU A 71 1.13 3.73 -6.37
CA LEU A 71 0.39 2.48 -6.15
C LEU A 71 -0.31 1.99 -7.44
N LYS A 72 -1.01 2.88 -8.15
CA LYS A 72 -1.72 2.53 -9.40
C LYS A 72 -0.76 2.12 -10.50
N GLU A 73 0.38 2.80 -10.60
CA GLU A 73 1.44 2.47 -11.55
C GLU A 73 1.98 1.06 -11.28
N VAL A 74 2.36 0.76 -10.04
CA VAL A 74 2.90 -0.55 -9.65
C VAL A 74 1.89 -1.68 -9.90
N LEU A 75 0.61 -1.47 -9.60
CA LEU A 75 -0.44 -2.46 -9.90
C LEU A 75 -0.52 -2.75 -11.39
N THR A 76 -0.40 -1.71 -12.23
CA THR A 76 -0.39 -1.83 -13.69
C THR A 76 0.87 -2.58 -14.16
N GLU A 77 2.05 -2.20 -13.66
CA GLU A 77 3.33 -2.83 -13.95
C GLU A 77 3.32 -4.33 -13.60
N LYS A 78 2.74 -4.70 -12.45
CA LYS A 78 2.61 -6.08 -11.98
C LYS A 78 1.39 -6.83 -12.55
N LYS A 79 0.60 -6.20 -13.42
CA LYS A 79 -0.61 -6.76 -14.04
C LYS A 79 -1.63 -7.29 -13.02
N LEU A 80 -1.75 -6.59 -11.90
CA LEU A 80 -2.76 -6.86 -10.88
C LEU A 80 -4.03 -6.06 -11.17
N SER A 81 -5.17 -6.56 -10.68
CA SER A 81 -6.43 -5.82 -10.80
C SER A 81 -6.31 -4.49 -10.02
N PRO A 82 -6.66 -3.34 -10.63
CA PRO A 82 -6.68 -2.06 -9.93
C PRO A 82 -7.62 -2.05 -8.71
N GLU A 83 -8.62 -2.93 -8.71
CA GLU A 83 -9.59 -3.10 -7.63
C GLU A 83 -9.06 -3.97 -6.48
N SER A 84 -7.99 -4.73 -6.70
CA SER A 84 -7.41 -5.61 -5.66
C SER A 84 -6.67 -4.84 -4.56
N PHE A 85 -6.22 -3.62 -4.83
CA PHE A 85 -5.55 -2.76 -3.85
C PHE A 85 -5.84 -1.30 -4.16
N ILE A 86 -6.71 -0.67 -3.36
CA ILE A 86 -7.18 0.69 -3.61
C ILE A 86 -6.77 1.66 -2.52
N THR A 87 -6.90 2.95 -2.81
CA THR A 87 -6.93 4.00 -1.78
C THR A 87 -8.33 4.59 -1.69
N VAL A 88 -8.72 5.06 -0.50
CA VAL A 88 -10.03 5.69 -0.25
C VAL A 88 -9.89 7.16 0.08
N LYS A 89 -10.97 7.93 -0.11
CA LYS A 89 -11.05 9.31 0.40
C LYS A 89 -11.21 9.30 1.92
N HIS A 90 -10.74 10.35 2.60
CA HIS A 90 -10.99 10.54 4.03
C HIS A 90 -12.50 10.52 4.32
N GLY A 91 -12.92 9.67 5.27
CA GLY A 91 -14.32 9.49 5.65
C GLY A 91 -15.15 8.62 4.70
N GLN A 92 -14.58 8.06 3.63
CA GLN A 92 -15.28 7.13 2.75
C GLN A 92 -15.49 5.76 3.41
N THR A 93 -16.70 5.21 3.26
CA THR A 93 -17.02 3.83 3.65
C THR A 93 -17.03 2.91 2.44
N LEU A 94 -16.41 1.75 2.57
CA LEU A 94 -16.48 0.66 1.58
C LEU A 94 -17.41 -0.45 2.08
N ARG A 95 -18.09 -1.11 1.14
CA ARG A 95 -18.76 -2.40 1.35
C ARG A 95 -18.08 -3.41 0.44
N LEU A 96 -17.56 -4.47 1.03
CA LEU A 96 -16.80 -5.53 0.38
C LEU A 96 -17.57 -6.84 0.46
#